data_AF-A0A938X6X8-F1
#
_entry.id   AF-A0A938X6X8-F1
#
_cell.length_a   1.000
_cell.length_b   1.000
_cell.length_c   1.000
_cell.angle_alpha   90.00
_cell.angle_beta   90.00
_cell.angle_gamma   90.00
#
_symmetry.space_group_name_H-M   'P 1'
#
loop_
_entity.id
_entity.type
_entity.pdbx_description
1 polymer ?
#
loop_
_entity_poly.entity_id
_entity_poly.type
_entity_poly.pdbx_seq_one_letter_code
_entity_poly.pdbx_strand_id
1 'polypeptide(L)'
;MNRYEHIPCPICGKPFTKDDDIVVCPVCGAPYHRACLMEKGECIFPQLHESHTPWTPPQPESDAHTASDESSAEAGRTCPRCGAENPNSALFCNTCGTPLSMPHQANAQTPPYSAQQGTNGMPQGFGPMPFGMFAQAQSVPPEEEIEGIQAQDYAAYIGRNAHYFLLRFRELARSKTKIINWSAFFFQGGYFLYRKMYGTGILIFLIQMLISLPQYLMTYQAMTSASTLMPSDSFTSITTISMICQLLALAMRFVCGFFANTLYMRHCQKHIAKARAVTSSPEECRALLAKKGSVATKLIAGLLIAYAAVNVLAFFMLLFFL
;
A
#
# COMPACT_ATOMS: atom_id res chain seq x y z
N MET A 1 3.82 -36.31 -21.15
CA MET A 1 4.62 -35.09 -21.47
C MET A 1 5.96 -35.27 -20.79
N ASN A 2 7.04 -35.34 -21.57
CA ASN A 2 8.37 -35.51 -21.01
C ASN A 2 8.83 -34.17 -20.44
N ARG A 3 9.21 -34.12 -19.16
CA ARG A 3 9.62 -32.88 -18.46
C ARG A 3 10.88 -32.24 -19.08
N TYR A 4 11.57 -32.95 -19.96
CA TYR A 4 12.83 -32.54 -20.58
C TYR A 4 12.70 -32.10 -22.05
N GLU A 5 11.47 -32.02 -22.59
CA GLU A 5 11.24 -31.51 -23.95
C GLU A 5 11.89 -30.13 -24.14
N HIS A 6 12.59 -29.94 -25.26
CA HIS A 6 13.33 -28.72 -25.62
C HIS A 6 14.58 -28.39 -24.78
N ILE A 7 14.96 -29.22 -23.82
CA ILE A 7 16.22 -29.05 -23.07
C ILE A 7 17.38 -29.68 -23.87
N PRO A 8 18.53 -29.02 -24.06
CA PRO A 8 19.67 -29.60 -24.76
C PRO A 8 20.34 -30.71 -23.94
N CYS A 9 20.63 -31.84 -24.59
CA CYS A 9 21.43 -32.92 -24.02
C CYS A 9 22.85 -32.40 -23.72
N PRO A 10 23.37 -32.55 -22.48
CA PRO A 10 24.68 -32.00 -22.12
C PRO A 10 25.87 -32.60 -22.88
N ILE A 11 25.72 -33.77 -23.52
CA ILE A 11 26.79 -34.42 -24.29
C ILE A 11 26.79 -33.97 -25.75
N CYS A 12 25.63 -33.94 -26.41
CA CYS A 12 25.53 -33.70 -27.86
C CYS A 12 24.94 -32.34 -28.23
N GLY A 13 24.43 -31.57 -27.25
CA GLY A 13 23.82 -30.25 -27.43
C GLY A 13 22.46 -30.24 -28.12
N LYS A 14 21.96 -31.40 -28.60
CA LYS A 14 20.66 -31.48 -29.29
C LYS A 14 19.50 -31.42 -28.28
N PRO A 15 18.44 -30.64 -28.55
CA PRO A 15 17.26 -30.58 -27.70
C PRO A 15 16.52 -31.91 -27.70
N PHE A 16 16.02 -32.34 -26.54
CA PHE A 16 15.20 -33.55 -26.45
C PHE A 16 13.85 -33.36 -27.12
N THR A 17 13.41 -34.40 -27.83
CA THR A 17 12.10 -34.51 -28.46
C THR A 17 11.23 -35.53 -27.72
N LYS A 18 9.95 -35.65 -28.12
CA LYS A 18 9.00 -36.58 -27.49
C LYS A 18 9.33 -38.05 -27.69
N ASP A 19 10.05 -38.36 -28.77
CA ASP A 19 10.37 -39.73 -29.19
C ASP A 19 11.77 -40.17 -28.75
N ASP A 20 12.53 -39.31 -28.07
CA ASP A 20 13.89 -39.61 -27.61
C ASP A 20 13.90 -40.50 -26.36
N ASP A 21 14.80 -41.48 -26.33
CA ASP A 21 15.08 -42.31 -25.15
C ASP A 21 16.03 -41.57 -24.20
N ILE A 22 15.43 -40.96 -23.17
CA ILE A 22 16.11 -40.12 -22.18
C ILE A 22 16.46 -40.93 -20.93
N VAL A 23 17.74 -40.92 -20.56
CA VAL A 23 18.26 -41.49 -19.30
C VAL A 23 18.68 -40.36 -18.39
N VAL A 24 18.26 -40.41 -17.12
CA VAL A 24 18.58 -39.40 -16.11
C VAL A 24 19.61 -39.96 -15.15
N CYS A 25 20.67 -39.20 -14.86
CA CYS A 25 21.68 -39.60 -13.86
C CYS A 25 21.03 -39.73 -12.47
N PRO A 26 21.21 -40.86 -11.75
CA PRO A 26 20.57 -41.07 -10.45
C PRO A 26 21.17 -40.20 -9.33
N VAL A 27 22.37 -39.63 -9.52
CA VAL A 27 23.04 -38.81 -8.51
C VAL A 27 22.68 -37.34 -8.65
N CYS A 28 22.92 -36.73 -9.82
CA CYS A 28 22.69 -35.29 -10.03
C CYS A 28 21.39 -34.95 -10.77
N GLY A 29 20.68 -35.93 -11.36
CA GLY A 29 19.43 -35.67 -12.07
C GLY A 29 19.58 -35.08 -13.48
N ALA A 30 20.81 -35.02 -14.03
CA ALA A 30 21.05 -34.55 -15.40
C ALA A 30 20.45 -35.51 -16.45
N PRO A 31 19.69 -35.00 -17.45
CA PRO A 31 19.12 -35.82 -18.54
C PRO A 31 20.10 -36.00 -19.72
N TYR A 32 20.15 -37.19 -20.30
CA TYR A 32 20.98 -37.55 -21.46
C TYR A 32 20.20 -38.40 -22.47
N HIS A 33 20.58 -38.39 -23.74
CA HIS A 33 20.18 -39.48 -24.66
C HIS A 33 20.86 -40.77 -24.22
N ARG A 34 20.14 -41.90 -24.19
CA ARG A 34 20.70 -43.21 -23.81
C ARG A 34 22.01 -43.53 -24.54
N ALA A 35 22.03 -43.30 -25.85
CA ALA A 35 23.20 -43.54 -26.70
C ALA A 35 24.40 -42.66 -26.29
N CYS A 36 24.17 -41.39 -25.97
CA CYS A 36 25.24 -40.47 -25.56
C CYS A 36 25.86 -40.87 -24.21
N LEU A 37 25.04 -41.30 -23.25
CA LEU A 37 25.55 -41.76 -21.95
C LEU A 37 26.29 -43.10 -22.07
N MET A 38 25.80 -44.02 -22.92
CA MET A 38 26.49 -45.29 -23.20
C MET A 38 27.86 -45.08 -23.86
N GLU A 39 27.97 -44.11 -24.78
CA GLU A 39 29.24 -43.78 -25.44
C GLU A 39 30.27 -43.16 -24.47
N LYS A 40 29.82 -42.30 -23.55
CA LYS A 40 30.70 -41.70 -22.53
C LYS A 40 31.01 -42.64 -21.37
N GLY A 41 30.15 -43.61 -21.08
CA GLY A 41 30.30 -44.58 -20.00
C GLY A 41 29.99 -44.06 -18.59
N GLU A 42 30.07 -42.75 -18.37
CA GLU A 42 29.78 -42.11 -17.08
C GLU A 42 29.16 -40.70 -17.23
N CYS A 43 28.67 -40.14 -16.12
CA CYS A 43 28.09 -38.80 -16.08
C CYS A 43 29.19 -37.73 -16.22
N ILE A 44 28.97 -36.75 -17.10
CA ILE A 44 29.95 -35.69 -17.38
C ILE A 44 30.05 -34.61 -16.29
N PHE A 45 29.32 -34.74 -15.18
CA PHE A 45 29.29 -33.77 -14.08
C PHE A 45 29.74 -34.38 -12.73
N PRO A 46 30.97 -34.91 -12.62
CA PRO A 46 31.48 -35.46 -11.36
C PRO A 46 31.47 -34.43 -10.21
N GLN A 47 31.66 -33.14 -10.52
CA GLN A 47 31.60 -32.05 -9.54
C GLN A 47 30.22 -31.90 -8.88
N LEU A 48 29.13 -32.24 -9.59
CA LEU A 48 27.78 -32.24 -9.01
C LEU A 48 27.58 -33.45 -8.09
N HIS A 49 28.30 -34.55 -8.34
CA HIS A 49 28.28 -35.73 -7.49
C HIS A 49 29.03 -35.48 -6.18
N GLU A 50 30.18 -34.81 -6.25
CA GLU A 50 30.99 -34.45 -5.05
C GLU A 50 30.28 -33.41 -4.17
N SER A 51 29.61 -32.42 -4.78
CA SER A 51 28.92 -31.35 -4.05
C SER A 51 27.47 -31.69 -3.67
N HIS A 52 26.94 -32.85 -4.07
CA HIS A 52 25.54 -33.25 -3.89
C HIS A 52 24.52 -32.21 -4.40
N THR A 53 24.86 -31.48 -5.47
CA THR A 53 23.99 -30.45 -6.05
C THR A 53 23.22 -30.99 -7.26
N PRO A 54 21.90 -30.70 -7.37
CA PRO A 54 21.12 -31.14 -8.53
C PRO A 54 21.49 -30.34 -9.78
N TRP A 55 21.48 -31.01 -10.92
CA TRP A 55 21.70 -30.40 -12.22
C TRP A 55 20.57 -29.42 -12.57
N THR A 56 20.94 -28.24 -13.06
CA THR A 56 20.01 -27.18 -13.48
C THR A 56 20.16 -26.95 -14.99
N PRO A 57 19.06 -26.82 -15.75
CA PRO A 57 19.14 -26.61 -17.19
C PRO A 57 19.82 -25.26 -17.51
N PRO A 58 20.65 -25.20 -18.57
CA PRO A 58 21.24 -23.95 -19.02
C PRO A 58 20.14 -22.97 -19.43
N GLN A 59 20.18 -21.76 -18.87
CA GLN A 59 19.32 -20.65 -19.28
C GLN A 59 19.70 -20.28 -20.73
N PRO A 60 18.73 -20.06 -21.64
CA PRO A 60 19.04 -19.55 -22.97
C PRO A 60 19.80 -18.23 -22.83
N GLU A 61 20.93 -18.18 -23.51
CA GLU A 61 21.97 -17.17 -23.40
C GLU A 61 21.43 -15.82 -23.89
N SER A 62 21.08 -14.93 -22.95
CA SER A 62 21.25 -13.49 -23.16
C SER A 62 22.57 -13.14 -22.48
N ASP A 63 23.51 -12.67 -23.28
CA ASP A 63 24.93 -12.49 -22.97
C ASP A 63 25.26 -12.09 -21.53
N ALA A 64 26.23 -12.82 -20.99
CA ALA A 64 26.80 -12.65 -19.69
C ALA A 64 27.49 -11.28 -19.51
N HIS A 65 27.29 -10.67 -18.34
CA HIS A 65 28.43 -10.26 -17.51
C HIS A 65 28.09 -10.41 -16.02
N THR A 66 29.13 -10.83 -15.32
CA THR A 66 29.21 -11.44 -13.99
C THR A 66 28.97 -10.51 -12.82
N ALA A 67 28.74 -11.16 -11.67
CA ALA A 67 28.46 -10.63 -10.36
C ALA A 67 29.47 -9.60 -9.81
N SER A 68 28.91 -8.76 -8.93
CA SER A 68 29.51 -8.05 -7.79
C SER A 68 30.69 -7.13 -8.05
N ASP A 69 30.43 -5.82 -8.08
CA ASP A 69 30.91 -4.91 -7.04
C ASP A 69 30.16 -3.57 -7.08
N GLU A 70 30.18 -2.89 -5.93
CA GLU A 70 29.47 -1.67 -5.61
C GLU A 70 29.73 -0.51 -6.58
N SER A 71 28.74 0.40 -6.67
CA SER A 71 28.81 1.74 -7.26
C SER A 71 28.80 1.87 -8.79
N SER A 72 27.63 1.65 -9.38
CA SER A 72 27.25 2.40 -10.58
C SER A 72 25.75 2.62 -10.57
N ALA A 73 25.36 3.90 -10.57
CA ALA A 73 23.99 4.38 -10.62
C ALA A 73 23.15 3.53 -11.59
N GLU A 74 22.22 2.73 -11.05
CA GLU A 74 21.12 2.21 -11.84
C GLU A 74 20.45 3.43 -12.49
N ALA A 75 20.50 3.52 -13.83
CA ALA A 75 19.92 4.62 -14.57
C ALA A 75 18.48 4.85 -14.07
N GLY A 76 18.26 5.89 -13.27
CA GLY A 76 17.00 6.08 -12.58
C GLY A 76 15.87 6.27 -13.58
N ARG A 77 14.76 5.57 -13.39
CA ARG A 77 13.52 5.86 -14.13
C ARG A 77 12.80 7.02 -13.47
N THR A 78 12.43 8.00 -14.27
CA THR A 78 11.62 9.11 -13.80
C THR A 78 10.18 8.64 -13.64
N CYS A 79 9.59 8.93 -12.48
CA CYS A 79 8.19 8.64 -12.27
C CYS A 79 7.36 9.47 -13.26
N PRO A 80 6.54 8.83 -14.12
CA PRO A 80 5.74 9.53 -15.14
C PRO A 80 4.65 10.41 -14.53
N ARG A 81 4.48 10.39 -13.19
CA ARG A 81 3.47 11.16 -12.49
C ARG A 81 4.00 12.35 -11.70
N CYS A 82 5.12 12.20 -11.00
CA CYS A 82 5.63 13.24 -10.10
C CYS A 82 7.05 13.70 -10.45
N GLY A 83 7.65 13.19 -11.53
CA GLY A 83 8.99 13.57 -11.95
C GLY A 83 10.11 13.07 -11.03
N ALA A 84 9.82 12.31 -9.97
CA ALA A 84 10.85 11.83 -9.06
C ALA A 84 11.66 10.71 -9.71
N GLU A 85 12.98 10.74 -9.52
CA GLU A 85 13.87 9.65 -9.90
C GLU A 85 13.66 8.45 -8.97
N ASN A 86 13.56 7.27 -9.57
CA ASN A 86 13.38 6.01 -8.86
C ASN A 86 14.33 4.97 -9.46
N PRO A 87 14.84 4.02 -8.67
CA PRO A 87 15.63 2.92 -9.20
C PRO A 87 14.80 2.12 -10.22
N ASN A 88 15.45 1.52 -11.22
CA ASN A 88 14.74 0.79 -12.28
C ASN A 88 13.96 -0.41 -11.75
N SER A 89 14.42 -0.98 -10.64
CA SER A 89 13.77 -2.06 -9.90
C SER A 89 12.54 -1.62 -9.09
N ALA A 90 12.31 -0.32 -8.91
CA ALA A 90 11.17 0.18 -8.14
C ALA A 90 9.84 -0.12 -8.86
N LEU A 91 9.03 -1.02 -8.27
CA LEU A 91 7.66 -1.29 -8.73
C LEU A 91 6.71 -0.11 -8.49
N PHE A 92 7.02 0.73 -7.51
CA PHE A 92 6.26 1.93 -7.15
C PHE A 92 7.21 3.10 -6.92
N CYS A 93 6.77 4.31 -7.27
CA CYS A 93 7.51 5.52 -7.02
C CYS A 93 7.67 5.75 -5.51
N ASN A 94 8.92 5.91 -5.07
CA ASN A 94 9.30 6.18 -3.70
C ASN A 94 8.75 7.51 -3.18
N THR A 95 8.50 8.46 -4.09
CA THR A 95 7.99 9.80 -3.75
C THR A 95 6.46 9.84 -3.70
N CYS A 96 5.76 9.40 -4.76
CA CYS A 96 4.30 9.56 -4.86
C CYS A 96 3.50 8.24 -4.81
N GLY A 97 4.17 7.09 -4.82
CA GLY A 97 3.54 5.76 -4.79
C GLY A 97 2.86 5.33 -6.10
N THR A 98 3.16 6.00 -7.22
CA THR A 98 2.64 5.59 -8.53
C THR A 98 3.32 4.30 -8.98
N PRO A 99 2.58 3.27 -9.43
CA PRO A 99 3.20 2.07 -9.99
C PRO A 99 4.03 2.46 -11.22
N LEU A 100 5.27 2.02 -11.23
CA LEU A 100 6.23 2.26 -12.29
C LEU A 100 6.21 1.01 -13.16
N SER A 101 5.43 1.04 -14.26
CA SER A 101 5.19 -0.13 -15.12
C SER A 101 6.50 -0.83 -15.50
N MET A 102 6.60 -2.15 -15.29
CA MET A 102 7.66 -2.97 -15.88
C MET A 102 7.54 -2.91 -17.41
N PRO A 103 8.65 -2.81 -18.17
CA PRO A 103 8.58 -2.95 -19.61
C PRO A 103 8.35 -4.42 -19.95
N HIS A 104 7.09 -4.82 -20.13
CA HIS A 104 6.77 -5.91 -21.05
C HIS A 104 6.27 -5.27 -22.33
N GLN A 105 6.99 -5.57 -23.41
CA GLN A 105 6.83 -5.09 -24.79
C GLN A 105 5.39 -4.67 -25.12
N ALA A 106 5.15 -3.36 -25.22
CA ALA A 106 3.99 -2.83 -25.90
C ALA A 106 4.27 -2.81 -27.41
N ASN A 107 4.31 -4.00 -28.01
CA ASN A 107 4.05 -4.18 -29.43
C ASN A 107 3.08 -5.33 -29.62
N ALA A 108 1.79 -5.03 -29.42
CA ALA A 108 0.71 -5.86 -29.93
C ALA A 108 -0.40 -4.91 -30.36
N GLN A 109 -0.63 -4.92 -31.66
CA GLN A 109 -1.63 -4.15 -32.38
C GLN A 109 -3.02 -4.36 -31.77
N THR A 110 -3.79 -3.28 -31.72
CA THR A 110 -5.24 -3.29 -31.52
C THR A 110 -5.94 -4.25 -32.49
N PRO A 111 -6.91 -5.05 -32.02
CA PRO A 111 -8.04 -5.45 -32.85
C PRO A 111 -9.32 -4.74 -32.38
N PRO A 112 -10.15 -4.21 -33.29
CA PRO A 112 -11.43 -3.60 -32.96
C PRO A 112 -12.54 -4.65 -33.09
N TYR A 113 -13.33 -4.95 -32.04
CA TYR A 113 -14.71 -5.42 -32.28
C TYR A 113 -15.66 -5.34 -31.08
N SER A 114 -16.78 -4.66 -31.37
CA SER A 114 -18.18 -4.71 -30.92
C SER A 114 -18.62 -5.35 -29.58
N ALA A 115 -19.57 -4.64 -28.98
CA ALA A 115 -20.58 -5.17 -28.07
C ALA A 115 -21.44 -6.27 -28.68
N GLN A 116 -21.72 -7.35 -27.93
CA GLN A 116 -23.01 -8.05 -27.98
C GLN A 116 -23.29 -8.85 -26.70
N GLN A 117 -24.53 -8.76 -26.22
CA GLN A 117 -25.13 -9.48 -25.10
C GLN A 117 -25.34 -10.98 -25.44
N GLY A 118 -25.35 -11.85 -24.42
CA GLY A 118 -26.05 -13.15 -24.51
C GLY A 118 -25.50 -14.33 -23.69
N THR A 119 -25.96 -14.44 -22.43
CA THR A 119 -26.47 -15.65 -21.73
C THR A 119 -25.75 -17.03 -21.75
N ASN A 120 -25.59 -17.54 -20.52
CA ASN A 120 -25.75 -18.93 -19.99
C ASN A 120 -24.56 -19.91 -19.96
N GLY A 121 -24.12 -20.22 -18.71
CA GLY A 121 -23.33 -21.40 -18.32
C GLY A 121 -22.71 -21.28 -16.90
N MET A 122 -23.40 -21.75 -15.87
CA MET A 122 -23.04 -21.78 -14.42
C MET A 122 -22.06 -22.94 -14.08
N PRO A 123 -21.55 -23.17 -12.82
CA PRO A 123 -21.52 -22.34 -11.61
C PRO A 123 -20.14 -22.22 -10.87
N GLN A 124 -20.01 -21.09 -10.16
CA GLN A 124 -19.29 -20.80 -8.92
C GLN A 124 -18.26 -21.80 -8.34
N GLY A 125 -16.98 -21.39 -8.39
CA GLY A 125 -15.93 -21.81 -7.46
C GLY A 125 -15.03 -20.62 -7.12
N PHE A 126 -15.16 -20.09 -5.90
CA PHE A 126 -14.28 -19.11 -5.25
C PHE A 126 -13.59 -18.08 -6.17
N GLY A 127 -14.35 -17.07 -6.61
CA GLY A 127 -13.78 -15.86 -7.19
C GLY A 127 -13.08 -15.01 -6.11
N PRO A 128 -12.01 -14.27 -6.45
CA PRO A 128 -11.41 -13.31 -5.54
C PRO A 128 -12.44 -12.23 -5.18
N MET A 129 -12.42 -11.84 -3.91
CA MET A 129 -13.30 -10.89 -3.22
C MET A 129 -13.77 -9.69 -4.07
N PRO A 130 -15.00 -9.16 -3.86
CA PRO A 130 -15.67 -8.21 -4.75
C PRO A 130 -15.20 -6.75 -4.53
N PHE A 131 -13.90 -6.53 -4.33
CA PHE A 131 -13.31 -5.17 -4.29
C PHE A 131 -12.66 -4.76 -5.63
N GLY A 132 -12.71 -5.63 -6.65
CA GLY A 132 -12.12 -5.39 -7.98
C GLY A 132 -12.91 -4.47 -8.91
N MET A 133 -14.15 -4.09 -8.58
CA MET A 133 -15.00 -3.30 -9.50
C MET A 133 -14.60 -1.82 -9.62
N PHE A 134 -13.66 -1.34 -8.78
CA PHE A 134 -13.08 0.01 -8.87
C PHE A 134 -11.66 0.02 -9.47
N ALA A 135 -11.18 -1.11 -10.01
CA ALA A 135 -9.80 -1.26 -10.48
C ALA A 135 -9.57 -0.83 -11.94
N GLN A 136 -10.47 -0.05 -12.55
CA GLN A 136 -9.99 0.86 -13.58
C GLN A 136 -9.24 1.98 -12.87
N ALA A 137 -7.93 1.81 -12.73
CA ALA A 137 -7.03 2.86 -12.27
C ALA A 137 -7.12 4.04 -13.25
N GLN A 138 -8.12 4.89 -13.08
CA GLN A 138 -8.17 6.18 -13.75
C GLN A 138 -7.02 7.00 -13.15
N SER A 139 -5.88 6.98 -13.81
CA SER A 139 -4.76 7.83 -13.42
C SER A 139 -5.12 9.28 -13.72
N VAL A 140 -4.93 10.16 -12.74
CA VAL A 140 -4.97 11.61 -12.94
C VAL A 140 -3.62 12.03 -13.56
N PRO A 141 -3.59 12.58 -14.79
CA PRO A 141 -2.37 13.07 -15.42
C PRO A 141 -1.67 14.14 -14.57
N PRO A 142 -0.33 14.21 -14.58
CA PRO A 142 0.44 15.21 -13.81
C PRO A 142 0.02 16.66 -14.07
N GLU A 143 -0.30 16.97 -15.34
CA GLU A 143 -0.62 18.29 -15.84
C GLU A 143 -2.10 18.66 -15.63
N GLU A 144 -2.96 17.69 -15.27
CA GLU A 144 -4.38 17.96 -15.00
C GLU A 144 -4.49 18.94 -13.83
N GLU A 145 -5.22 20.04 -14.04
CA GLU A 145 -5.49 21.02 -13.00
C GLU A 145 -6.72 20.62 -12.19
N ILE A 146 -6.55 20.58 -10.87
CA ILE A 146 -7.63 20.39 -9.90
C ILE A 146 -7.72 21.70 -9.11
N GLU A 147 -8.82 22.44 -9.28
CA GLU A 147 -9.02 23.74 -8.62
C GLU A 147 -7.85 24.72 -8.86
N GLY A 148 -7.31 24.77 -10.09
CA GLY A 148 -6.22 25.67 -10.49
C GLY A 148 -4.82 25.27 -9.99
N ILE A 149 -4.66 24.05 -9.47
CA ILE A 149 -3.37 23.48 -9.06
C ILE A 149 -3.13 22.18 -9.83
N GLN A 150 -1.95 22.05 -10.43
CA GLN A 150 -1.57 20.84 -11.16
C GLN A 150 -1.46 19.63 -10.23
N ALA A 151 -1.93 18.48 -10.70
CA ALA A 151 -1.93 17.23 -9.96
C ALA A 151 -0.54 16.82 -9.46
N GLN A 152 0.53 17.16 -10.19
CA GLN A 152 1.90 16.88 -9.75
C GLN A 152 2.34 17.66 -8.51
N ASP A 153 1.86 18.89 -8.30
CA ASP A 153 2.20 19.68 -7.12
C ASP A 153 1.46 19.14 -5.88
N TYR A 154 0.21 18.71 -6.07
CA TYR A 154 -0.51 17.91 -5.07
C TYR A 154 0.24 16.62 -4.77
N ALA A 155 0.69 15.88 -5.79
CA ALA A 155 1.42 14.62 -5.60
C ALA A 155 2.70 14.83 -4.80
N ALA A 156 3.46 15.88 -5.10
CA ALA A 156 4.67 16.25 -4.37
C ALA A 156 4.39 16.49 -2.87
N TYR A 157 3.30 17.19 -2.55
CA TYR A 157 2.93 17.45 -1.16
C TYR A 157 2.31 16.23 -0.44
N ILE A 158 1.43 15.49 -1.10
CA ILE A 158 0.74 14.34 -0.49
C ILE A 158 1.71 13.19 -0.24
N GLY A 159 2.67 13.01 -1.15
CA GLY A 159 3.65 11.93 -1.11
C GLY A 159 2.99 10.56 -1.28
N ARG A 160 3.25 9.64 -0.34
CA ARG A 160 2.72 8.28 -0.38
C ARG A 160 1.18 8.28 -0.45
N ASN A 161 0.65 7.49 -1.38
CA ASN A 161 -0.78 7.39 -1.73
C ASN A 161 -1.37 8.62 -2.45
N ALA A 162 -0.56 9.42 -3.15
CA ALA A 162 -1.05 10.51 -3.99
C ALA A 162 -2.12 10.04 -4.99
N HIS A 163 -2.00 8.80 -5.51
CA HIS A 163 -2.97 8.23 -6.44
C HIS A 163 -4.40 8.23 -5.91
N TYR A 164 -4.59 7.88 -4.65
CA TYR A 164 -5.89 7.86 -3.99
C TYR A 164 -6.45 9.28 -3.85
N PHE A 165 -5.65 10.21 -3.33
CA PHE A 165 -6.13 11.57 -3.06
C PHE A 165 -6.39 12.38 -4.33
N LEU A 166 -5.59 12.22 -5.37
CA LEU A 166 -5.80 12.92 -6.63
C LEU A 166 -7.14 12.56 -7.28
N LEU A 167 -7.51 11.27 -7.23
CA LEU A 167 -8.84 10.82 -7.67
C LEU A 167 -9.95 11.48 -6.85
N ARG A 168 -9.83 11.48 -5.52
CA ARG A 168 -10.82 12.10 -4.63
C ARG A 168 -10.92 13.60 -4.79
N PHE A 169 -9.80 14.29 -5.01
CA PHE A 169 -9.77 15.73 -5.21
C PHE A 169 -10.41 16.10 -6.54
N ARG A 170 -10.13 15.33 -7.61
CA ARG A 170 -10.79 15.49 -8.91
C ARG A 170 -12.31 15.28 -8.83
N GLU A 171 -12.76 14.23 -8.14
CA GLU A 171 -14.18 13.97 -7.92
C GLU A 171 -14.85 15.10 -7.11
N LEU A 172 -14.17 15.59 -6.08
CA LEU A 172 -14.64 16.67 -5.23
C LEU A 172 -14.74 18.00 -5.99
N ALA A 173 -13.77 18.30 -6.86
CA ALA A 173 -13.78 19.49 -7.71
C ALA A 173 -14.90 19.45 -8.76
N ARG A 174 -15.09 18.31 -9.43
CA ARG A 174 -16.08 18.16 -10.51
C ARG A 174 -17.52 18.06 -10.00
N SER A 175 -17.77 17.24 -8.99
CA SER A 175 -19.14 16.85 -8.60
C SER A 175 -19.57 17.38 -7.22
N LYS A 176 -18.64 17.92 -6.42
CA LYS A 176 -18.83 18.26 -5.00
C LYS A 176 -19.31 17.09 -4.12
N THR A 177 -19.32 15.86 -4.64
CA THR A 177 -19.74 14.66 -3.91
C THR A 177 -18.73 14.33 -2.83
N LYS A 178 -19.20 14.16 -1.60
CA LYS A 178 -18.37 13.80 -0.45
C LYS A 178 -18.32 12.29 -0.31
N ILE A 179 -17.22 11.70 -0.72
CA ILE A 179 -16.94 10.28 -0.49
C ILE A 179 -16.33 10.11 0.88
N ILE A 180 -16.85 9.15 1.64
CA ILE A 180 -16.41 8.85 3.00
C ILE A 180 -14.94 8.42 2.99
N ASN A 181 -14.14 9.10 3.81
CA ASN A 181 -12.80 8.67 4.17
C ASN A 181 -12.89 7.75 5.39
N TRP A 182 -12.80 6.44 5.16
CA TRP A 182 -12.89 5.44 6.22
C TRP A 182 -11.81 5.57 7.29
N SER A 183 -10.59 5.97 6.90
CA SER A 183 -9.52 6.20 7.87
C SER A 183 -9.86 7.35 8.81
N ALA A 184 -10.41 8.46 8.30
CA ALA A 184 -10.87 9.56 9.14
C ALA A 184 -12.11 9.20 9.97
N PHE A 185 -12.98 8.33 9.46
CA PHE A 185 -14.15 7.85 10.20
C PHE A 185 -13.74 7.10 11.47
N PHE A 186 -12.80 6.14 11.36
CA PHE A 186 -12.36 5.33 12.50
C PHE A 186 -11.33 6.03 13.39
N PHE A 187 -10.42 6.80 12.80
CA PHE A 187 -9.28 7.37 13.52
C PHE A 187 -9.39 8.87 13.78
N GLN A 188 -10.49 9.53 13.40
CA GLN A 188 -10.87 10.91 13.73
C GLN A 188 -9.65 11.86 13.85
N GLY A 189 -9.40 12.43 15.03
CA GLY A 189 -8.27 13.34 15.29
C GLY A 189 -6.91 12.74 14.94
N GLY A 190 -6.71 11.43 15.20
CA GLY A 190 -5.51 10.69 14.84
C GLY A 190 -5.24 10.68 13.33
N TYR A 191 -6.27 10.56 12.49
CA TYR A 191 -6.12 10.69 11.03
C TYR A 191 -5.59 12.08 10.62
N PHE A 192 -6.14 13.14 11.21
CA PHE A 192 -5.72 14.51 10.91
C PHE A 192 -4.30 14.78 11.41
N LEU A 193 -3.93 14.29 12.59
CA LEU A 193 -2.55 14.34 13.09
C LEU A 193 -1.59 13.60 12.16
N TYR A 194 -1.96 12.38 11.72
CA TYR A 194 -1.18 11.59 10.76
C TYR A 194 -0.94 12.35 9.45
N ARG A 195 -1.93 13.11 8.98
CA ARG A 195 -1.82 13.95 7.77
C ARG A 195 -1.23 15.35 8.02
N LYS A 196 -0.59 15.56 9.18
CA LYS A 196 0.04 16.83 9.60
C LYS A 196 -0.92 18.01 9.74
N MET A 197 -2.22 17.75 9.83
CA MET A 197 -3.24 18.75 10.12
C MET A 197 -3.39 18.93 11.63
N TYR A 198 -2.31 19.36 12.29
CA TYR A 198 -2.20 19.33 13.75
C TYR A 198 -3.32 20.11 14.47
N GLY A 199 -3.65 21.32 14.00
CA GLY A 199 -4.72 22.12 14.59
C GLY A 199 -6.09 21.42 14.52
N THR A 200 -6.44 20.85 13.37
CA THR A 200 -7.70 20.10 13.20
C THR A 200 -7.69 18.82 14.05
N GLY A 201 -6.57 18.09 14.06
CA GLY A 201 -6.43 16.87 14.84
C GLY A 201 -6.57 17.10 16.35
N ILE A 202 -5.89 18.11 16.89
CA ILE A 202 -5.97 18.49 18.31
C ILE A 202 -7.39 18.96 18.66
N LEU A 203 -8.01 19.80 17.84
CA LEU A 203 -9.37 20.27 18.09
C LEU A 203 -10.36 19.11 18.17
N ILE A 204 -10.31 18.17 17.22
CA ILE A 204 -11.19 16.99 17.21
C ILE A 204 -10.91 16.12 18.43
N PHE A 205 -9.65 15.96 18.82
CA PHE A 205 -9.29 15.21 20.02
C PHE A 205 -9.87 15.83 21.30
N LEU A 206 -9.76 17.16 21.47
CA LEU A 206 -10.32 17.88 22.62
C LEU A 206 -11.85 17.78 22.66
N ILE A 207 -12.52 17.93 21.52
CA ILE A 207 -13.97 17.75 21.42
C ILE A 207 -14.36 16.32 21.80
N GLN A 208 -13.65 15.31 21.27
CA GLN A 208 -13.91 13.91 21.58
C GLN A 208 -13.66 13.60 23.07
N MET A 209 -12.62 14.18 23.67
CA MET A 209 -12.33 14.05 25.10
C MET A 209 -13.48 14.60 25.94
N LEU A 210 -13.97 15.81 25.62
CA LEU A 210 -15.08 16.45 26.31
C LEU A 210 -16.38 15.63 26.19
N ILE A 211 -16.71 15.16 24.98
CA ILE A 211 -17.88 14.30 24.75
C ILE A 211 -17.76 12.98 25.53
N SER A 212 -16.55 12.45 25.75
CA SER A 212 -16.36 11.16 26.43
C SER A 212 -16.35 11.26 27.96
N LEU A 213 -16.31 12.45 28.55
CA LEU A 213 -16.21 12.63 30.01
C LEU A 213 -17.33 11.92 30.81
N PRO A 214 -18.62 12.00 30.43
CA PRO A 214 -19.68 11.32 31.17
C PRO A 214 -19.49 9.79 31.19
N GLN A 215 -19.05 9.21 30.07
CA GLN A 215 -18.77 7.77 29.97
C GLN A 215 -17.61 7.36 30.87
N TYR A 216 -16.54 8.16 30.94
CA TYR A 216 -15.41 7.87 31.82
C TYR A 216 -15.82 7.94 33.29
N LEU A 217 -16.67 8.91 33.67
CA LEU A 217 -17.21 9.00 35.01
C LEU A 217 -18.07 7.77 35.36
N MET A 218 -18.94 7.33 34.45
CA MET A 218 -19.72 6.10 34.64
C MET A 218 -18.83 4.85 34.78
N THR A 219 -17.80 4.74 33.97
CA THR A 219 -16.87 3.59 34.01
C THR A 219 -16.09 3.57 35.32
N TYR A 220 -15.62 4.75 35.77
CA TYR A 220 -14.94 4.90 37.06
C TYR A 220 -15.84 4.50 38.23
N GLN A 221 -17.11 4.91 38.23
CA GLN A 221 -18.08 4.51 39.25
C GLN A 221 -18.33 3.00 39.24
N ALA A 222 -18.58 2.41 38.06
CA ALA A 222 -18.79 0.97 37.94
C ALA A 222 -17.61 0.15 38.49
N MET A 223 -16.39 0.67 38.41
CA MET A 223 -15.18 -0.01 38.88
C MET A 223 -14.86 0.22 40.36
N THR A 224 -15.21 1.39 40.91
CA THR A 224 -14.90 1.75 42.32
C THR A 224 -16.04 1.45 43.28
N SER A 225 -17.25 1.18 42.80
CA SER A 225 -18.42 1.04 43.64
C SER A 225 -19.31 -0.15 43.27
N ALA A 226 -19.04 -1.29 43.90
CA ALA A 226 -20.09 -2.28 44.13
C ALA A 226 -21.13 -1.79 45.18
N SER A 227 -20.86 -0.70 45.91
CA SER A 227 -21.57 -0.40 47.17
C SER A 227 -21.95 1.07 47.43
N THR A 228 -21.56 2.06 46.62
CA THR A 228 -22.11 3.43 46.70
C THR A 228 -23.09 3.68 45.57
N LEU A 229 -24.36 3.37 45.82
CA LEU A 229 -25.46 3.71 44.94
C LEU A 229 -25.56 5.24 44.89
N MET A 230 -25.22 5.84 43.75
CA MET A 230 -25.77 7.16 43.43
C MET A 230 -27.29 7.10 43.63
N PRO A 231 -27.94 8.16 44.14
CA PRO A 231 -29.39 8.24 44.12
C PRO A 231 -29.89 7.85 42.72
N SER A 232 -30.90 6.99 42.63
CA SER A 232 -31.36 6.39 41.36
C SER A 232 -31.61 7.45 40.27
N ASP A 233 -32.07 8.63 40.67
CA ASP A 233 -32.36 9.76 39.78
C ASP A 233 -31.08 10.37 39.19
N SER A 234 -30.01 10.47 39.99
CA SER A 234 -28.69 10.93 39.53
C SER A 234 -28.05 9.92 38.59
N PHE A 235 -28.18 8.63 38.91
CA PHE A 235 -27.68 7.54 38.06
C PHE A 235 -28.42 7.48 36.70
N THR A 236 -29.73 7.67 36.71
CA THR A 236 -30.54 7.72 35.48
C THR A 236 -30.17 8.93 34.61
N SER A 237 -29.96 10.08 35.24
CA SER A 237 -29.57 11.32 34.55
C SER A 237 -28.19 11.19 33.89
N ILE A 238 -27.16 10.71 34.61
CA ILE A 238 -25.81 10.54 34.07
C ILE A 238 -25.76 9.49 32.96
N THR A 239 -26.56 8.42 33.08
CA THR A 239 -26.70 7.40 32.03
C THR A 239 -27.29 7.99 30.76
N THR A 240 -28.36 8.77 30.90
CA THR A 240 -29.02 9.44 29.75
C THR A 240 -28.07 10.42 29.06
N ILE A 241 -27.35 11.24 29.83
CA ILE A 241 -26.34 12.17 29.31
C ILE A 241 -25.23 11.40 28.57
N SER A 242 -24.75 10.30 29.15
CA SER A 242 -23.71 9.46 28.54
C SER A 242 -24.18 8.88 27.20
N MET A 243 -25.42 8.39 27.12
CA MET A 243 -25.99 7.90 25.85
C MET A 243 -26.04 8.99 24.77
N ILE A 244 -26.50 10.20 25.12
CA ILE A 244 -26.52 11.35 24.19
C ILE A 244 -25.10 11.67 23.71
N CYS A 245 -24.14 11.73 24.63
CA CYS A 245 -22.73 11.94 24.31
C CYS A 245 -22.17 10.85 23.39
N GLN A 246 -22.53 9.58 23.57
CA GLN A 246 -22.11 8.51 22.66
C GLN A 246 -22.71 8.66 21.25
N LEU A 247 -23.95 9.12 21.14
CA LEU A 247 -24.55 9.45 19.83
C LEU A 247 -23.82 10.61 19.16
N LEU A 248 -23.42 11.64 19.93
CA LEU A 248 -22.59 12.74 19.42
C LEU A 248 -21.20 12.27 19.00
N ALA A 249 -20.56 11.37 19.76
CA ALA A 249 -19.30 10.76 19.39
C ALA A 249 -19.41 9.95 18.09
N LEU A 250 -20.50 9.21 17.90
CA LEU A 250 -20.80 8.49 16.66
C LEU A 250 -21.00 9.46 15.49
N ALA A 251 -21.80 10.52 15.68
CA ALA A 251 -22.00 11.56 14.68
C ALA A 251 -20.66 12.21 14.29
N MET A 252 -19.76 12.42 15.24
CA MET A 252 -18.43 12.99 14.98
C MET A 252 -17.58 12.11 14.06
N ARG A 253 -17.72 10.78 14.10
CA ARG A 253 -17.07 9.86 13.14
C ARG A 253 -17.53 10.13 11.71
N PHE A 254 -18.84 10.28 11.51
CA PHE A 254 -19.38 10.63 10.20
C PHE A 254 -18.92 12.01 9.73
N VAL A 255 -18.91 13.01 10.62
CA VAL A 255 -18.36 14.34 10.30
C VAL A 255 -16.90 14.24 9.84
N CYS A 256 -16.06 13.52 10.59
CA CYS A 256 -14.67 13.29 10.18
C CYS A 256 -14.58 12.55 8.84
N GLY A 257 -15.35 11.49 8.66
CA GLY A 257 -15.36 10.67 7.46
C GLY A 257 -15.75 11.45 6.20
N PHE A 258 -16.86 12.19 6.23
CA PHE A 258 -17.37 12.93 5.08
C PHE A 258 -16.53 14.15 4.71
N PHE A 259 -15.95 14.84 5.70
CA PHE A 259 -15.27 16.12 5.46
C PHE A 259 -13.75 15.99 5.37
N ALA A 260 -13.15 14.87 5.75
CA ALA A 260 -11.69 14.70 5.75
C ALA A 260 -11.04 14.98 4.39
N ASN A 261 -11.60 14.48 3.29
CA ASN A 261 -11.03 14.70 1.96
C ASN A 261 -11.09 16.19 1.58
N THR A 262 -12.19 16.87 1.88
CA THR A 262 -12.36 18.32 1.64
C THR A 262 -11.40 19.15 2.48
N LEU A 263 -11.30 18.84 3.78
CA LEU A 263 -10.40 19.53 4.70
C LEU A 263 -8.93 19.31 4.29
N TYR A 264 -8.58 18.10 3.87
CA TYR A 264 -7.23 17.78 3.43
C TYR A 264 -6.89 18.45 2.08
N MET A 265 -7.83 18.53 1.13
CA MET A 265 -7.62 19.26 -0.12
C MET A 265 -7.32 20.73 0.13
N ARG A 266 -8.12 21.40 0.98
CA ARG A 266 -7.89 22.80 1.39
C ARG A 266 -6.57 22.99 2.12
N HIS A 267 -6.20 22.02 2.96
CA HIS A 267 -4.90 22.02 3.63
C HIS A 267 -3.75 21.95 2.62
N CYS A 268 -3.82 21.05 1.65
CA CYS A 268 -2.83 20.95 0.56
C CYS A 268 -2.74 22.27 -0.23
N GLN A 269 -3.88 22.83 -0.66
CA GLN A 269 -3.94 24.11 -1.38
C GLN A 269 -3.23 25.23 -0.61
N LYS A 270 -3.51 25.37 0.69
CA LYS A 270 -2.89 26.38 1.55
C LYS A 270 -1.37 26.21 1.63
N HIS A 271 -0.87 24.97 1.72
CA HIS A 271 0.56 24.70 1.80
C HIS A 271 1.26 24.86 0.45
N ILE A 272 0.60 24.51 -0.66
CA ILE A 272 1.10 24.71 -2.03
C ILE A 272 1.19 26.20 -2.34
N ALA A 273 0.15 26.98 -2.03
CA ALA A 273 0.17 28.44 -2.21
C ALA A 273 1.32 29.09 -1.41
N LYS A 274 1.54 28.66 -0.17
CA LYS A 274 2.67 29.13 0.66
C LYS A 274 4.03 28.73 0.12
N ALA A 275 4.17 27.55 -0.48
CA ALA A 275 5.43 27.11 -1.08
C ALA A 275 5.74 27.92 -2.33
N ARG A 276 4.75 28.07 -3.23
CA ARG A 276 4.88 28.88 -4.45
C ARG A 276 5.26 30.34 -4.18
N ALA A 277 4.79 30.90 -3.06
CA ALA A 277 5.12 32.27 -2.66
C ALA A 277 6.59 32.49 -2.24
N VAL A 278 7.33 31.43 -1.91
CA VAL A 278 8.71 31.53 -1.39
C VAL A 278 9.76 30.88 -2.28
N THR A 279 9.36 30.28 -3.41
CA THR A 279 10.25 29.59 -4.35
C THR A 279 10.21 30.23 -5.72
N SER A 280 11.35 30.31 -6.40
CA SER A 280 11.45 30.99 -7.71
C SER A 280 11.23 30.03 -8.87
N SER A 281 11.48 28.73 -8.70
CA SER A 281 11.28 27.70 -9.73
C SER A 281 10.22 26.66 -9.34
N PRO A 282 9.51 26.07 -10.33
CA PRO A 282 8.56 24.97 -10.07
C PRO A 282 9.23 23.74 -9.44
N GLU A 283 10.47 23.44 -9.80
CA GLU A 283 11.21 22.30 -9.27
C GLU A 283 11.58 22.49 -7.80
N GLU A 284 12.07 23.68 -7.43
CA GLU A 284 12.34 24.04 -6.04
C GLU A 284 11.05 24.02 -5.21
N CYS A 285 9.94 24.51 -5.76
CA CYS A 285 8.62 24.41 -5.14
C CYS A 285 8.26 22.96 -4.83
N ARG A 286 8.41 22.05 -5.80
CA ARG A 286 8.10 20.62 -5.62
C ARG A 286 9.02 19.95 -4.61
N ALA A 287 10.32 20.27 -4.61
CA ALA A 287 11.27 19.77 -3.62
C ALA A 287 10.88 20.22 -2.20
N LEU A 288 10.49 21.49 -2.03
CA LEU A 288 10.01 22.02 -0.75
C LEU A 288 8.71 21.36 -0.31
N LEU A 289 7.78 21.11 -1.24
CA LEU A 289 6.52 20.40 -0.98
C LEU A 289 6.76 18.97 -0.54
N ALA A 290 7.66 18.23 -1.20
CA ALA A 290 8.04 16.88 -0.83
C ALA A 290 8.66 16.83 0.58
N LYS A 291 9.48 17.82 0.95
CA LYS A 291 10.10 17.92 2.28
C LYS A 291 9.09 18.21 3.39
N LYS A 292 8.14 19.14 3.16
CA LYS A 292 7.14 19.55 4.16
C LYS A 292 5.96 18.58 4.25
N GLY A 293 5.57 18.01 3.12
CA GLY A 293 4.43 17.14 2.93
C GLY A 293 4.59 15.74 3.53
N SER A 294 3.95 14.74 2.93
CA SER A 294 3.88 13.37 3.45
C SER A 294 3.17 13.27 4.81
N VAL A 295 3.39 12.17 5.52
CA VAL A 295 2.66 11.77 6.72
C VAL A 295 3.53 11.82 7.98
N ALA A 296 2.91 11.95 9.14
CA ALA A 296 3.55 12.06 10.45
C ALA A 296 3.77 10.68 11.12
N THR A 297 4.40 9.72 10.40
CA THR A 297 4.52 8.33 10.85
C THR A 297 5.20 8.18 12.22
N LYS A 298 6.28 8.92 12.45
CA LYS A 298 7.04 8.89 13.72
C LYS A 298 6.19 9.37 14.90
N LEU A 299 5.42 10.43 14.70
CA LEU A 299 4.53 10.98 15.72
C LEU A 299 3.43 9.98 16.10
N ILE A 300 2.79 9.36 15.10
CA ILE A 300 1.74 8.36 15.36
C ILE A 300 2.31 7.11 16.04
N ALA A 301 3.47 6.61 15.60
CA ALA A 301 4.13 5.49 16.26
C ALA A 301 4.42 5.80 17.73
N GLY A 302 4.96 7.00 18.02
CA GLY A 302 5.19 7.46 19.39
C GLY A 302 3.91 7.53 20.23
N LEU A 303 2.82 8.06 19.69
CA LEU A 303 1.53 8.12 20.38
C LEU A 303 0.95 6.73 20.67
N LEU A 304 1.09 5.77 19.75
CA LEU A 304 0.63 4.40 19.95
C LEU A 304 1.43 3.67 21.03
N ILE A 305 2.77 3.86 21.05
CA ILE A 305 3.64 3.30 22.09
C ILE A 305 3.29 3.90 23.45
N ALA A 306 3.11 5.22 23.52
CA ALA A 306 2.72 5.91 24.75
C ALA A 306 1.36 5.41 25.26
N TYR A 307 0.37 5.27 24.38
CA TYR A 307 -0.93 4.71 24.72
C TYR A 307 -0.81 3.28 25.25
N ALA A 308 -0.06 2.40 24.57
CA ALA A 308 0.16 1.03 25.03
C ALA A 308 0.83 0.99 26.41
N ALA A 309 1.86 1.82 26.64
CA ALA A 309 2.55 1.91 27.92
C ALA A 309 1.60 2.36 29.05
N VAL A 310 0.75 3.37 28.80
CA VAL A 310 -0.25 3.83 29.77
C VAL A 310 -1.25 2.73 30.11
N ASN A 311 -1.73 1.96 29.13
CA ASN A 311 -2.67 0.86 29.37
C ASN A 311 -2.02 -0.29 30.13
N VAL A 312 -0.78 -0.64 29.78
CA VAL A 312 0.00 -1.65 30.51
C VAL A 312 0.20 -1.21 31.96
N LEU A 313 0.62 0.03 32.18
CA LEU A 313 0.78 0.58 33.53
C LEU A 313 -0.54 0.56 34.31
N ALA A 314 -1.64 0.99 33.71
CA ALA A 314 -2.96 0.96 34.34
C ALA A 314 -3.39 -0.47 34.72
N PHE A 315 -3.13 -1.44 33.83
CA PHE A 315 -3.40 -2.86 34.11
C PHE A 315 -2.56 -3.40 35.26
N PHE A 316 -1.26 -3.09 35.31
CA PHE A 316 -0.40 -3.43 36.45
C PHE A 316 -0.90 -2.78 37.74
N MET A 317 -1.29 -1.51 37.72
CA MET A 317 -1.84 -0.85 38.90
C MET A 317 -3.12 -1.53 39.39
N LEU A 318 -4.00 -1.95 38.48
CA LEU A 318 -5.22 -2.67 38.82
C LEU A 318 -4.97 -4.07 39.38
N LEU A 319 -3.95 -4.80 38.91
CA LEU A 319 -3.65 -6.15 39.37
C LEU A 319 -3.00 -6.21 40.76
N PHE A 320 -2.20 -5.19 41.11
CA PHE A 320 -1.34 -5.24 42.29
C PHE A 320 -1.77 -4.30 43.42
N PHE A 321 -2.64 -3.31 43.15
CA PHE A 321 -3.00 -2.26 44.12
C PHE A 321 -4.50 -2.03 44.31
N LEU A 322 -5.37 -2.81 43.65
CA LEU A 322 -6.84 -2.81 43.80
C LEU A 322 -7.32 -4.23 44.10
#